data_AF-A0A7S3WH12-F1
#
_entry.id   AF-A0A7S3WH12-F1
#
_cell.length_a   1.000
_cell.length_b   1.000
_cell.length_c   1.000
_cell.angle_alpha   90.00
_cell.angle_beta   90.00
_cell.angle_gamma   90.00
#
_symmetry.space_group_name_H-M   'P 1'
#
loop_
_entity.id
_entity.type
_entity.pdbx_description
1 polymer ?
#
loop_
_entity_poly.entity_id
_entity_poly.type
_entity_poly.pdbx_seq_one_letter_code
_entity_poly.pdbx_strand_id
1 'polypeptide(L)'
;RRQLAVLTNGRARPAGGMAAQDVVVQVCGRRETVAVRVVSMRDLMAAVQRHFDVKPPLLFTAHGGRMLQDDDSLAEYVATGDPVVVKLTEGVMHDFSRRVDQLRHLQWGFLSDQLAMA
;
A
#
# COMPACT_ATOMS: atom_id res chain seq x y z
N ARG A 1 1.55 6.78 -32.56
CA ARG A 1 2.78 7.16 -31.82
C ARG A 1 2.44 8.32 -30.90
N ARG A 2 2.11 8.07 -29.63
CA ARG A 2 1.91 9.12 -28.60
C ARG A 2 2.66 8.67 -27.35
N GLN A 3 3.62 9.50 -26.95
CA GLN A 3 4.42 9.39 -25.73
C GLN A 3 3.51 9.63 -24.51
N LEU A 4 3.65 8.80 -23.48
CA LEU A 4 3.21 9.13 -22.14
C LEU A 4 4.47 9.27 -21.29
N ALA A 5 4.78 10.51 -20.90
CA ALA A 5 5.87 10.84 -20.01
C ALA A 5 5.62 10.19 -18.65
N VAL A 6 6.46 9.23 -18.28
CA VAL A 6 6.55 8.73 -16.91
C VAL A 6 7.23 9.82 -16.10
N LEU A 7 6.45 10.48 -15.24
CA LEU A 7 6.92 11.48 -14.28
C LEU A 7 7.85 10.79 -13.27
N THR A 8 9.16 10.93 -13.50
CA THR A 8 10.19 10.59 -12.52
C THR A 8 10.21 11.67 -11.45
N ASN A 9 9.49 11.45 -10.35
CA ASN A 9 9.63 12.30 -9.16
C ASN A 9 10.97 11.97 -8.49
N GLY A 10 12.01 12.69 -8.89
CA GLY A 10 13.16 12.93 -8.03
C GLY A 10 12.71 13.77 -6.84
N ARG A 11 12.84 13.22 -5.62
CA ARG A 11 12.69 14.00 -4.40
C ARG A 11 13.96 13.90 -3.56
N ALA A 12 14.37 15.07 -3.11
CA ALA A 12 15.63 15.40 -2.46
C ALA A 12 15.93 14.54 -1.22
N ARG A 13 17.22 14.22 -1.08
CA ARG A 13 17.82 13.48 0.03
C ARG A 13 18.16 14.46 1.17
N PRO A 14 17.56 14.38 2.37
CA PRO A 14 18.04 15.14 3.51
C PRO A 14 19.23 14.42 4.18
N ALA A 15 20.22 15.20 4.58
CA ALA A 15 21.42 14.77 5.27
C ALA A 15 21.16 14.53 6.77
N GLY A 16 21.81 13.51 7.34
CA GLY A 16 22.18 13.50 8.77
C GLY A 16 21.11 13.10 9.79
N GLY A 17 20.63 11.86 9.73
CA GLY A 17 19.80 11.19 10.73
C GLY A 17 19.07 10.05 10.02
N MET A 18 19.25 8.79 10.45
CA MET A 18 18.81 7.56 9.74
C MET A 18 17.66 7.83 8.76
N ALA A 19 18.03 8.07 7.49
CA ALA A 19 17.11 8.65 6.53
C ALA A 19 16.00 7.63 6.27
N ALA A 20 14.75 8.06 6.44
CA ALA A 20 13.62 7.22 6.11
C ALA A 20 13.69 6.84 4.63
N GLN A 21 13.58 5.55 4.35
CA GLN A 21 13.56 5.00 3.01
C GLN A 21 12.10 4.89 2.55
N ASP A 22 11.83 5.45 1.37
CA ASP A 22 10.53 5.37 0.73
C ASP A 22 10.37 3.99 0.06
N VAL A 23 9.31 3.28 0.44
CA VAL A 23 8.97 1.96 -0.11
C VAL A 23 7.60 2.03 -0.77
N VAL A 24 7.52 1.65 -2.04
CA VAL A 24 6.24 1.57 -2.75
C VAL A 24 5.55 0.26 -2.36
N VAL A 25 4.33 0.36 -1.85
CA VAL A 25 3.53 -0.79 -1.41
C VAL A 25 2.19 -0.82 -2.13
N GLN A 26 1.78 -2.00 -2.56
CA GLN A 26 0.48 -2.26 -3.17
C GLN A 26 -0.38 -3.17 -2.28
N VAL A 27 -1.54 -2.69 -1.82
CA VAL A 27 -2.51 -3.47 -1.04
C VAL A 27 -3.85 -3.42 -1.80
N CYS A 28 -4.41 -4.59 -2.14
CA CYS A 28 -5.71 -4.70 -2.84
C CYS A 28 -5.87 -3.80 -4.08
N GLY A 29 -4.78 -3.59 -4.85
CA GLY A 29 -4.77 -2.74 -6.04
C GLY A 29 -4.50 -1.25 -5.79
N ARG A 30 -4.55 -0.77 -4.53
CA ARG A 30 -4.15 0.58 -4.14
C ARG A 30 -2.63 0.62 -3.92
N ARG A 31 -1.94 1.58 -4.55
CA ARG A 31 -0.49 1.78 -4.42
C ARG A 31 -0.20 3.06 -3.64
N GLU A 32 0.65 2.94 -2.62
CA GLU A 32 1.14 4.09 -1.86
C GLU A 32 2.63 3.96 -1.54
N THR A 33 3.28 5.09 -1.36
CA THR A 33 4.64 5.15 -0.83
C THR A 33 4.59 5.29 0.68
N VAL A 34 5.21 4.35 1.39
CA VAL A 34 5.38 4.37 2.84
C VAL A 34 6.83 4.59 3.20
N ALA A 35 7.08 5.57 4.07
CA ALA A 35 8.41 5.85 4.58
C ALA A 35 8.70 4.94 5.79
N VAL A 36 9.78 4.15 5.70
CA VAL A 36 10.25 3.27 6.78
C VAL A 36 11.66 3.69 7.20
N ARG A 37 11.94 3.66 8.51
CA ARG A 37 13.27 4.04 9.03
C ARG A 37 14.29 2.93 8.81
N VAL A 38 13.86 1.69 8.91
CA VAL A 38 14.64 0.48 8.64
C VAL A 38 13.76 -0.40 7.76
N VAL A 39 14.32 -0.93 6.67
CA VAL A 39 13.62 -1.91 5.85
C VAL A 39 13.63 -3.25 6.57
N SER A 40 12.62 -3.45 7.40
CA SER A 40 12.34 -4.70 8.09
C SER A 40 10.87 -5.07 7.89
N MET A 41 10.57 -6.37 7.94
CA MET A 41 9.21 -6.90 7.87
C MET A 41 8.33 -6.30 8.97
N ARG A 42 8.89 -6.11 10.16
CA ARG A 42 8.20 -5.50 11.30
C ARG A 42 7.80 -4.05 11.02
N ASP A 43 8.75 -3.23 10.57
CA ASP A 43 8.50 -1.79 10.34
C ASP A 43 7.60 -1.56 9.13
N LEU A 44 7.79 -2.35 8.07
CA LEU A 44 6.94 -2.30 6.89
C LEU A 44 5.51 -2.73 7.25
N MET A 45 5.34 -3.79 8.03
CA MET A 45 4.03 -4.22 8.51
C MET A 45 3.36 -3.11 9.36
N ALA A 46 4.09 -2.48 10.29
CA ALA A 46 3.54 -1.38 11.07
C ALA A 46 3.20 -0.14 10.23
N ALA A 47 3.97 0.15 9.18
CA ALA A 47 3.68 1.23 8.24
C ALA A 47 2.42 0.93 7.41
N VAL A 48 2.30 -0.29 6.87
CA VAL A 48 1.15 -0.72 6.07
C VAL A 48 -0.14 -0.71 6.89
N GLN A 49 -0.13 -1.22 8.12
CA GLN A 49 -1.31 -1.18 8.98
C GLN A 49 -1.81 0.26 9.21
N ARG A 50 -0.90 1.20 9.45
CA ARG A 50 -1.25 2.61 9.70
C ARG A 50 -1.75 3.32 8.45
N HIS A 51 -1.12 3.09 7.30
CA HIS A 51 -1.47 3.77 6.05
C HIS A 51 -2.73 3.23 5.39
N PHE A 52 -2.94 1.92 5.46
CA PHE A 52 -4.03 1.24 4.75
C PHE A 52 -5.19 0.83 5.67
N ASP A 53 -5.09 1.05 6.98
CA ASP A 53 -6.06 0.64 8.00
C ASP A 53 -6.43 -0.86 7.90
N VAL A 54 -5.42 -1.70 7.64
CA VAL A 54 -5.54 -3.16 7.55
C VAL A 54 -4.95 -3.83 8.78
N LYS A 55 -5.45 -5.02 9.14
CA LYS A 55 -4.96 -5.81 10.28
C LYS A 55 -4.14 -7.01 9.82
N PRO A 56 -3.20 -7.51 10.64
CA PRO A 56 -2.57 -8.81 10.44
C PRO A 56 -3.60 -9.95 10.41
N PRO A 57 -3.28 -11.08 9.76
CA PRO A 57 -2.00 -11.39 9.13
C PRO A 57 -1.86 -10.80 7.72
N LEU A 58 -0.67 -10.23 7.45
CA LEU A 58 -0.28 -9.67 6.15
C LEU A 58 0.83 -10.55 5.55
N LEU A 59 0.76 -10.83 4.25
CA LEU A 59 1.80 -11.52 3.51
C LEU A 59 2.45 -10.56 2.51
N PHE A 60 3.78 -10.54 2.47
CA PHE A 60 4.54 -9.71 1.55
C PHE A 60 5.04 -10.53 0.36
N THR A 61 4.84 -10.01 -0.84
CA THR A 61 5.22 -10.66 -2.09
C THR A 61 5.85 -9.64 -3.04
N ALA A 62 6.79 -10.09 -3.85
CA ALA A 62 7.24 -9.37 -5.02
C ALA A 62 6.11 -9.25 -6.06
N HIS A 63 6.24 -8.36 -7.02
CA HIS A 63 5.27 -8.17 -8.10
C HIS A 63 5.01 -9.46 -8.90
N GLY A 64 6.04 -10.31 -9.06
CA GLY A 64 5.95 -11.63 -9.70
C GLY A 64 5.38 -12.75 -8.82
N GLY A 65 4.89 -12.46 -7.62
CA GLY A 65 4.28 -13.44 -6.72
C GLY A 65 5.24 -14.25 -5.85
N ARG A 66 6.56 -14.05 -5.97
CA ARG A 66 7.55 -14.59 -5.03
C ARG A 66 7.31 -14.04 -3.63
N MET A 67 7.30 -14.89 -2.62
CA MET A 67 7.12 -14.47 -1.23
C MET A 67 8.41 -13.85 -0.67
N LEU A 68 8.27 -12.76 0.08
CA LEU A 68 9.35 -12.12 0.84
C LEU A 68 9.15 -12.55 2.30
N GLN A 69 10.01 -13.43 2.80
CA GLN A 69 9.81 -14.11 4.08
C GLN A 69 10.67 -13.54 5.21
N ASP A 70 11.72 -12.81 4.87
CA ASP A 70 12.72 -12.28 5.80
C ASP A 70 13.13 -10.85 5.43
N ASP A 71 13.84 -10.20 6.34
CA ASP A 71 14.25 -8.80 6.18
C ASP A 71 15.26 -8.62 5.03
N ASP A 72 16.13 -9.60 4.79
CA ASP A 72 17.15 -9.54 3.74
C ASP A 72 16.51 -9.59 2.34
N SER A 73 15.62 -10.54 2.11
CA SER A 73 14.87 -10.67 0.85
C SER A 73 13.97 -9.46 0.59
N LEU A 74 13.43 -8.85 1.65
CA LEU A 74 12.70 -7.60 1.55
C LEU A 74 13.63 -6.43 1.16
N ALA A 75 14.77 -6.28 1.84
CA ALA A 75 15.72 -5.20 1.60
C ALA A 75 16.29 -5.26 0.18
N GLU A 76 16.68 -6.45 -0.28
CA GLU A 76 17.14 -6.69 -1.65
C GLU A 76 16.08 -6.30 -2.68
N TYR A 77 14.83 -6.70 -2.45
CA TYR A 77 13.75 -6.40 -3.38
C TYR A 77 13.37 -4.91 -3.37
N VAL A 78 13.34 -4.26 -2.20
CA VAL A 78 13.11 -2.82 -2.08
C VAL A 78 14.17 -2.02 -2.83
N ALA A 79 15.42 -2.51 -2.89
CA ALA A 79 16.48 -1.86 -3.65
C ALA A 79 16.23 -1.84 -5.16
N THR A 80 15.36 -2.70 -5.71
CA THR A 80 14.99 -2.65 -7.14
C THR A 80 14.06 -1.48 -7.45
N GLY A 81 13.40 -0.90 -6.44
CA GLY A 81 12.41 0.16 -6.59
C GLY A 81 11.02 -0.32 -7.04
N ASP A 82 10.84 -1.63 -7.20
CA ASP A 82 9.56 -2.23 -7.56
C ASP A 82 8.57 -2.24 -6.38
N PRO A 83 7.25 -2.22 -6.64
CA PRO A 83 6.26 -2.25 -5.58
C PRO A 83 6.27 -3.60 -4.84
N VAL A 84 6.27 -3.53 -3.51
CA VAL A 84 6.00 -4.67 -2.63
C VAL A 84 4.50 -4.90 -2.59
N VAL A 85 4.04 -6.09 -2.97
CA VAL A 85 2.63 -6.46 -2.98
C VAL A 85 2.26 -7.10 -1.64
N VAL A 86 1.28 -6.52 -0.96
CA VAL A 86 0.72 -7.05 0.29
C VAL A 86 -0.54 -7.83 -0.03
N LYS A 87 -0.55 -9.10 0.34
CA LYS A 87 -1.72 -9.97 0.31
C LYS A 87 -2.32 -10.05 1.70
N LEU A 88 -3.61 -9.76 1.78
CA LEU A 88 -4.42 -9.98 2.97
C LEU A 88 -4.87 -11.43 2.99
N THR A 89 -4.79 -12.10 4.14
CA THR A 89 -5.41 -13.43 4.29
C THR A 89 -6.94 -13.30 4.24
N GLU A 90 -7.64 -14.37 3.83
CA GLU A 90 -9.09 -14.35 3.54
C GLU A 90 -9.96 -13.70 4.64
N GLY A 91 -9.58 -13.87 5.92
CA GLY A 91 -10.30 -13.25 7.04
C GLY A 91 -10.24 -11.71 7.04
N VAL A 92 -9.09 -11.13 6.67
CA VAL A 92 -8.90 -9.67 6.63
C VAL A 92 -9.53 -9.07 5.37
N MET A 93 -9.55 -9.82 4.27
CA MET A 93 -10.27 -9.43 3.05
C MET A 93 -11.78 -9.26 3.30
N HIS A 94 -12.38 -10.14 4.09
CA HIS A 94 -13.81 -10.09 4.38
C HIS A 94 -14.19 -8.84 5.20
N ASP A 95 -13.37 -8.46 6.19
CA ASP A 95 -13.59 -7.23 6.97
C ASP A 95 -13.39 -5.97 6.13
N PHE A 96 -12.39 -5.97 5.23
CA PHE A 96 -12.15 -4.87 4.31
C PHE A 96 -13.32 -4.70 3.31
N SER A 97 -13.79 -5.80 2.73
CA SER A 97 -14.95 -5.78 1.82
C SER A 97 -16.21 -5.25 2.51
N ARG A 98 -16.48 -5.64 3.77
CA ARG A 98 -17.62 -5.11 4.52
C ARG A 98 -17.55 -3.58 4.69
N ARG A 99 -16.38 -3.04 5.01
CA ARG A 99 -16.19 -1.60 5.20
C ARG A 99 -16.38 -0.84 3.89
N VAL A 100 -15.85 -1.37 2.79
CA VAL A 100 -16.01 -0.78 1.45
C VAL A 100 -17.48 -0.78 1.04
N ASP A 101 -18.22 -1.87 1.28
CA ASP A 101 -19.64 -1.94 0.97
C ASP A 101 -20.47 -0.99 1.84
N GLN A 102 -20.15 -0.85 3.12
CA GLN A 102 -20.79 0.15 3.99
C GLN A 102 -20.56 1.58 3.50
N LEU A 103 -19.33 1.92 3.11
CA LEU A 103 -19.01 3.24 2.55
C LEU A 103 -19.73 3.52 1.23
N ARG A 104 -19.80 2.52 0.34
CA ARG A 104 -20.55 2.62 -0.92
C ARG A 104 -22.05 2.79 -0.69
N HIS A 105 -22.61 2.10 0.30
CA HIS A 105 -24.02 2.23 0.64
C HIS A 105 -24.36 3.64 1.11
N LEU A 106 -23.50 4.26 1.93
CA LEU A 106 -23.65 5.66 2.34
C LEU A 106 -23.51 6.64 1.16
N GLN A 107 -22.55 6.40 0.26
CA GLN A 107 -22.35 7.23 -0.92
C GLN A 107 -23.54 7.19 -1.88
N TRP A 108 -24.13 6.00 -2.11
CA TRP A 108 -25.32 5.86 -2.93
C TRP A 108 -26.59 6.41 -2.27
N GLY A 109 -26.75 6.26 -0.95
CA GLY A 109 -27.86 6.89 -0.22
C GLY A 109 -27.82 8.41 -0.38
N PHE A 110 -26.65 9.02 -0.16
CA PHE A 110 -26.48 10.46 -0.30
C PHE A 110 -26.72 10.97 -1.74
N LEU A 111 -26.25 10.24 -2.75
CA LEU A 111 -26.52 10.56 -4.15
C LEU A 111 -28.01 10.44 -4.49
N SER A 112 -28.70 9.44 -3.93
CA SER A 112 -30.14 9.25 -4.13
C SER A 112 -30.94 10.38 -3.50
N ASP A 113 -30.55 10.82 -2.31
CA ASP A 113 -31.18 11.96 -1.62
C ASP A 113 -30.99 13.27 -2.41
N GLN A 114 -29.80 13.50 -2.98
CA GLN A 114 -29.57 14.67 -3.83
C GLN A 114 -30.38 14.64 -5.13
N LEU A 115 -30.55 13.47 -5.73
CA LEU A 115 -31.36 13.31 -6.94
C LEU A 115 -32.87 13.39 -6.65
N ALA A 116 -33.32 13.04 -5.44
CA ALA A 116 -34.71 13.17 -5.03
C ALA A 116 -35.11 14.61 -4.64
N MET A 117 -34.12 15.46 -4.31
CA MET A 117 -34.32 16.88 -4.02
C MET A 117 -34.09 17.80 -5.24
N ALA A 118 -33.72 17.24 -6.40
CA ALA A 118 -33.57 17.94 -7.68
C ALA A 118 -34.84 17.81 -8.54
#